data_AF-A0A357FAY6-F1
#
_entry.id   AF-A0A357FAY6-F1
#
_cell.length_a   1.000
_cell.length_b   1.000
_cell.length_c   1.000
_cell.angle_alpha   90.00
_cell.angle_beta   90.00
_cell.angle_gamma   90.00
#
_symmetry.space_group_name_H-M   'P 1'
#
loop_
_entity.id
_entity.type
_entity.pdbx_description
1 polymer ?
#
loop_
_entity_poly.entity_id
_entity_poly.type
_entity_poly.pdbx_seq_one_letter_code
_entity_poly.pdbx_strand_id
1 'polypeptide(L)'
;MNKRLALISVFLLTAAPVFAAEGFTWAHFLFSGLEQPLVDLGIDPVPFLDLVIVAVFLIVFAYFAGRPFRQTDLLEPSGKANFSNFAEVVVSAILNFLSGTIRHGVGARPIIPLLGTYGLFILLLNLIGLVPGFNPPTDQFNVTIAFALIIFIMTHVMGIRQHGAGYIKQFLGPMPLLAP
;
A
#
# COMPACT_ATOMS: atom_id res chain seq x y z
N MET A 1 -21.71 -34.19 13.75
CA MET A 1 -20.80 -33.07 14.12
C MET A 1 -19.64 -33.07 13.13
N ASN A 2 -19.58 -32.08 12.24
CA ASN A 2 -18.72 -32.13 11.05
C ASN A 2 -17.23 -32.10 11.45
N LYS A 3 -16.43 -33.04 10.95
CA LYS A 3 -14.98 -33.13 11.24
C LYS A 3 -14.21 -31.82 10.98
N ARG A 4 -14.70 -30.98 10.05
CA ARG A 4 -14.18 -29.64 9.77
C ARG A 4 -14.40 -28.66 10.93
N LEU A 5 -15.56 -28.71 11.58
CA LEU A 5 -15.86 -27.88 12.76
C LEU A 5 -15.05 -28.33 13.98
N ALA A 6 -14.81 -29.64 14.12
CA ALA A 6 -13.98 -30.18 15.19
C ALA A 6 -12.49 -29.79 15.03
N LEU A 7 -11.97 -29.76 13.81
CA LEU A 7 -10.61 -29.29 13.51
C LEU A 7 -10.45 -27.79 13.80
N ILE A 8 -11.44 -26.97 13.40
CA ILE A 8 -11.44 -25.53 13.68
C ILE A 8 -11.55 -25.29 15.20
N SER A 9 -12.39 -26.03 15.93
CA SER A 9 -12.53 -25.86 17.37
C SER A 9 -11.30 -26.32 18.15
N VAL A 10 -10.66 -27.42 17.74
CA VAL A 10 -9.41 -27.91 18.36
C VAL A 10 -8.26 -26.94 18.10
N PHE A 11 -8.16 -26.40 16.88
CA PHE A 11 -7.16 -25.39 16.53
C PHE A 11 -7.35 -24.08 17.31
N LEU A 12 -8.60 -23.61 17.46
CA LEU A 12 -8.92 -22.42 18.25
C LEU A 12 -8.65 -22.62 19.76
N LEU A 13 -8.90 -23.83 20.28
CA LEU A 13 -8.63 -24.18 21.69
C LEU A 13 -7.14 -24.30 21.99
N THR A 14 -6.32 -24.78 21.04
CA THR A 14 -4.86 -24.84 21.21
C THR A 14 -4.18 -23.49 21.04
N ALA A 15 -4.79 -22.57 20.30
CA ALA A 15 -4.26 -21.22 20.10
C ALA A 15 -4.62 -20.27 21.27
N ALA A 16 -5.75 -20.51 21.95
CA ALA A 16 -6.20 -19.75 23.13
C ALA A 16 -5.16 -19.52 24.26
N PRO A 17 -4.36 -20.51 24.69
CA PRO A 17 -3.36 -20.28 25.75
C PRO A 17 -2.14 -19.46 25.28
N VAL A 18 -1.78 -19.49 23.99
CA VAL A 18 -0.70 -18.67 23.42
C VAL A 18 -1.13 -17.20 23.32
N PHE A 19 -2.40 -16.96 22.96
CA PHE A 19 -2.97 -15.61 22.87
C PHE A 19 -3.06 -14.86 24.20
N ALA A 20 -3.08 -15.57 25.32
CA ALA A 20 -3.22 -14.98 26.65
C ALA A 20 -1.91 -14.39 27.22
N ALA A 21 -0.75 -14.79 26.69
CA ALA A 21 0.57 -14.40 27.22
C ALA A 21 1.24 -13.27 26.42
N GLU A 22 1.08 -13.22 25.09
CA GLU A 22 1.83 -12.29 24.21
C GLU A 22 0.95 -11.28 23.45
N GLY A 23 -0.37 -11.34 23.63
CA GLY A 23 -1.33 -10.53 22.89
C GLY A 23 -1.61 -11.09 21.49
N PHE A 24 -2.85 -10.93 21.04
CA PHE A 24 -3.28 -11.45 19.73
C PHE A 24 -2.77 -10.55 18.59
N THR A 25 -2.02 -11.13 17.66
CA THR A 25 -1.69 -10.50 16.35
C THR A 25 -2.00 -11.44 15.19
N TRP A 26 -2.43 -10.88 14.07
CA TRP A 26 -2.68 -11.68 12.86
C TRP A 26 -1.39 -12.27 12.28
N ALA A 27 -0.27 -11.55 12.38
CA ALA A 27 1.06 -12.04 12.05
C ALA A 27 1.39 -13.34 12.81
N HIS A 28 1.29 -13.32 14.13
CA HIS A 28 1.62 -14.50 14.95
C HIS A 28 0.68 -15.67 14.68
N PHE A 29 -0.63 -15.38 14.55
CA PHE A 29 -1.63 -16.41 14.26
C PHE A 29 -1.39 -17.14 12.94
N LEU A 30 -0.98 -16.42 11.89
CA LEU A 30 -0.81 -16.97 10.55
C LEU A 30 0.60 -17.48 10.27
N PHE A 31 1.61 -16.89 10.90
CA PHE A 31 3.02 -17.04 10.51
C PHE A 31 3.99 -17.22 11.69
N SER A 32 3.53 -17.73 12.84
CA SER A 32 4.39 -17.99 14.02
C SER A 32 5.71 -18.72 13.69
N GLY A 33 5.71 -19.66 12.74
CA GLY A 33 6.92 -20.38 12.32
C GLY A 33 7.94 -19.56 11.54
N LEU A 34 7.58 -18.37 11.05
CA LEU A 34 8.47 -17.47 10.30
C LEU A 34 9.09 -16.37 11.17
N GLU A 35 8.64 -16.22 12.42
CA GLU A 35 9.13 -15.15 13.30
C GLU A 35 10.61 -15.34 13.66
N GLN A 36 11.02 -16.53 14.08
CA GLN A 36 12.41 -16.82 14.45
C GLN A 36 13.39 -16.59 13.28
N PRO A 37 13.14 -17.11 12.06
CA PRO A 37 13.98 -16.78 10.90
C PRO A 37 14.10 -15.28 10.59
N LEU A 38 13.03 -14.51 10.80
CA LEU A 38 13.05 -13.05 10.56
C LEU A 38 13.87 -12.33 11.63
N VAL A 39 13.76 -12.75 12.89
CA VAL A 39 14.56 -12.24 14.00
C VAL A 39 16.05 -12.52 13.78
N ASP A 40 16.40 -13.72 13.30
CA ASP A 40 17.79 -14.08 12.96
C ASP A 40 18.38 -13.20 11.86
N LEU A 41 17.54 -12.65 10.98
CA LEU A 41 17.91 -11.70 9.94
C LEU A 41 17.95 -10.24 10.45
N GLY A 42 17.63 -10.00 11.73
CA GLY A 42 17.55 -8.66 12.32
C GLY A 42 16.33 -7.87 11.87
N ILE A 43 15.26 -8.55 11.41
CA ILE A 43 14.02 -7.92 10.95
C ILE A 43 12.95 -8.10 12.02
N ASP A 44 12.31 -7.01 12.43
CA ASP A 44 11.15 -7.06 13.31
C ASP A 44 10.00 -7.84 12.61
N PRO A 45 9.63 -9.03 13.11
CA PRO A 45 8.80 -9.95 12.35
C PRO A 45 7.35 -9.47 12.27
N VAL A 46 6.80 -8.95 13.36
CA VAL A 46 5.37 -8.63 13.46
C VAL A 46 4.95 -7.57 12.43
N PRO A 47 5.56 -6.37 12.37
CA PRO A 47 5.10 -5.35 11.43
C PRO A 47 5.44 -5.70 9.98
N PHE A 48 6.51 -6.46 9.75
CA PHE A 48 6.86 -6.95 8.41
C PHE A 48 5.84 -7.96 7.90
N LEU A 49 5.43 -8.91 8.74
CA LEU A 49 4.41 -9.89 8.38
C LEU A 49 3.04 -9.23 8.21
N ASP A 50 2.69 -8.26 9.07
CA ASP A 50 1.48 -7.44 8.90
C ASP A 50 1.50 -6.68 7.56
N LEU A 51 2.65 -6.13 7.14
CA LEU A 51 2.81 -5.52 5.81
C LEU A 51 2.50 -6.51 4.70
N VAL A 52 3.09 -7.71 4.76
CA VAL A 52 2.91 -8.74 3.73
C VAL A 52 1.46 -9.21 3.69
N ILE A 53 0.83 -9.44 4.84
CA ILE A 53 -0.59 -9.81 4.93
C ILE A 53 -1.45 -8.75 4.24
N VAL A 54 -1.28 -7.48 4.61
CA VAL A 54 -2.08 -6.39 4.06
C VAL A 54 -1.80 -6.21 2.58
N ALA A 55 -0.54 -6.27 2.15
CA ALA A 55 -0.18 -6.16 0.73
C ALA A 55 -0.81 -7.28 -0.11
N VAL A 56 -0.72 -8.54 0.33
CA VAL A 56 -1.33 -9.68 -0.36
C VAL A 56 -2.85 -9.53 -0.38
N PHE A 57 -3.47 -9.19 0.75
CA PHE A 57 -4.91 -8.95 0.83
C PHE A 57 -5.36 -7.86 -0.14
N LEU A 58 -4.68 -6.71 -0.17
CA LEU A 58 -5.01 -5.60 -1.06
C LEU A 58 -4.78 -5.95 -2.53
N ILE A 59 -3.74 -6.70 -2.87
CA ILE A 59 -3.50 -7.16 -4.24
C ILE A 59 -4.61 -8.11 -4.69
N VAL A 60 -4.98 -9.07 -3.85
CA VAL A 60 -6.08 -10.01 -4.13
C VAL A 60 -7.40 -9.26 -4.26
N PHE A 61 -7.70 -8.37 -3.32
CA PHE A 61 -8.88 -7.52 -3.35
C PHE A 61 -8.92 -6.67 -4.62
N ALA A 62 -7.85 -5.94 -4.94
CA ALA A 62 -7.76 -5.12 -6.15
C ALA A 62 -7.87 -5.96 -7.42
N TYR A 63 -7.29 -7.16 -7.45
CA TYR A 63 -7.38 -8.06 -8.59
C TYR A 63 -8.83 -8.50 -8.84
N PHE A 64 -9.57 -8.91 -7.79
CA PHE A 64 -10.97 -9.34 -7.93
C PHE A 64 -11.94 -8.16 -8.13
N ALA A 65 -11.82 -7.13 -7.31
CA ALA A 65 -12.63 -5.90 -7.42
C ALA A 65 -12.38 -5.18 -8.75
N GLY A 66 -11.17 -5.28 -9.29
CA GLY A 66 -10.78 -4.70 -10.57
C GLY A 66 -11.28 -5.48 -11.80
N ARG A 67 -11.62 -6.78 -11.68
CA ARG A 67 -12.10 -7.60 -12.82
C ARG A 67 -13.21 -6.93 -13.65
N PRO A 68 -14.31 -6.41 -13.06
CA PRO A 68 -15.38 -5.78 -13.84
C PRO A 68 -14.95 -4.49 -14.54
N PHE A 69 -13.93 -3.78 -14.05
CA PHE A 69 -13.47 -2.51 -14.62
C PHE A 69 -12.37 -2.67 -15.69
N ARG A 70 -11.93 -3.90 -15.96
CA ARG A 70 -10.89 -4.19 -16.97
C ARG A 70 -11.46 -4.32 -18.38
N GLN A 71 -12.78 -4.44 -18.49
CA GLN A 71 -13.46 -4.43 -19.78
C GLN A 71 -13.60 -2.97 -20.23
N THR A 72 -13.22 -2.70 -21.48
CA THR A 72 -13.16 -1.36 -22.08
C THR A 72 -14.55 -0.77 -22.36
N ASP A 73 -15.61 -1.50 -22.05
CA ASP A 73 -16.97 -1.02 -22.18
C ASP A 73 -17.20 0.05 -21.13
N LEU A 74 -17.49 1.26 -21.60
CA LEU A 74 -17.90 2.37 -20.75
C LEU A 74 -19.13 1.91 -19.96
N LEU A 75 -18.93 1.60 -18.67
CA LEU A 75 -20.03 1.23 -17.78
C LEU A 75 -20.97 2.45 -17.71
N GLU A 76 -22.15 2.31 -18.29
CA GLU A 76 -23.14 3.38 -18.24
C GLU A 76 -23.50 3.70 -16.77
N PRO A 77 -23.57 4.98 -16.38
CA PRO A 77 -23.96 5.36 -15.03
C PRO A 77 -25.33 4.79 -14.71
N SER A 78 -25.40 3.73 -13.91
CA SER A 78 -26.63 2.96 -13.74
C SER A 78 -27.70 3.68 -12.89
N GLY A 79 -27.53 4.97 -12.59
CA GLY A 79 -28.41 5.78 -11.75
C GLY A 79 -28.61 5.25 -10.32
N LYS A 80 -27.83 4.25 -9.90
CA LYS A 80 -27.94 3.54 -8.62
C LYS A 80 -26.62 3.63 -7.85
N ALA A 81 -26.71 3.69 -6.52
CA ALA A 81 -25.54 3.65 -5.64
C ALA A 81 -24.96 2.22 -5.63
N ASN A 82 -24.00 1.98 -6.52
CA ASN A 82 -23.28 0.71 -6.64
C ASN A 82 -21.80 0.89 -6.27
N PHE A 83 -21.10 -0.22 -5.97
CA PHE A 83 -19.66 -0.22 -5.71
C PHE A 83 -18.84 0.42 -6.85
N SER A 84 -19.29 0.28 -8.10
CA SER A 84 -18.72 0.94 -9.28
C SER A 84 -18.71 2.46 -9.18
N ASN A 85 -19.86 3.06 -8.82
CA ASN A 85 -19.98 4.50 -8.69
C ASN A 85 -19.13 5.03 -7.52
N PHE A 86 -19.09 4.29 -6.40
CA PHE A 86 -18.23 4.64 -5.28
C PHE A 86 -16.73 4.62 -5.66
N ALA A 87 -16.29 3.56 -6.34
CA ALA A 87 -14.91 3.44 -6.81
C ALA A 87 -14.55 4.57 -7.80
N GLU A 88 -15.45 4.89 -8.72
CA GLU A 88 -15.28 6.00 -9.68
C GLU A 88 -15.13 7.35 -8.98
N VAL A 89 -15.99 7.65 -7.99
CA VAL A 89 -15.91 8.90 -7.21
C VAL A 89 -14.59 9.00 -6.47
N VAL A 90 -14.16 7.93 -5.78
CA VAL A 90 -12.89 7.90 -5.03
C VAL A 90 -11.70 8.07 -5.97
N VAL A 91 -11.64 7.30 -7.06
CA VAL A 91 -10.55 7.37 -8.03
C VAL A 91 -10.52 8.74 -8.71
N SER A 92 -11.67 9.27 -9.12
CA SER A 92 -11.77 10.59 -9.75
C SER A 92 -11.33 11.71 -8.80
N ALA A 93 -11.70 11.63 -7.52
CA ALA A 93 -11.24 12.59 -6.51
C ALA A 93 -9.71 12.60 -6.40
N ILE A 94 -9.09 11.42 -6.36
CA ILE A 94 -7.63 11.27 -6.29
C ILE A 94 -6.96 11.78 -7.57
N LEU A 95 -7.47 11.38 -8.74
CA LEU A 95 -6.92 11.81 -10.03
C LEU A 95 -7.02 13.33 -10.20
N ASN A 96 -8.13 13.94 -9.81
CA ASN A 96 -8.32 15.38 -9.86
C ASN A 96 -7.39 16.11 -8.88
N PHE A 97 -7.24 15.61 -7.65
CA PHE A 97 -6.29 16.14 -6.67
C PHE A 97 -4.86 16.10 -7.22
N LEU A 98 -4.41 14.94 -7.69
CA LEU A 98 -3.06 14.77 -8.24
C LEU A 98 -2.83 15.61 -9.50
N SER A 99 -3.83 15.71 -10.38
CA SER A 99 -3.77 16.54 -11.58
C SER A 99 -3.69 18.04 -11.25
N GLY A 100 -4.35 18.48 -10.17
CA GLY A 100 -4.26 19.84 -9.67
C GLY A 100 -2.90 20.18 -9.04
N THR A 101 -2.25 19.20 -8.41
CA THR A 101 -0.90 19.37 -7.81
C THR A 101 0.21 19.25 -8.84
N ILE A 102 0.11 18.30 -9.78
CA ILE A 102 1.16 18.02 -10.76
C ILE A 102 0.93 18.87 -12.01
N ARG A 103 1.75 19.90 -12.17
CA ARG A 103 1.70 20.80 -13.33
C ARG A 103 1.87 20.00 -14.63
N HIS A 104 0.96 20.17 -15.57
CA HIS A 104 0.85 19.34 -16.75
C HIS A 104 2.08 19.47 -17.67
N GLY A 105 2.88 18.41 -17.73
CA GLY A 105 3.89 18.15 -18.76
C GLY A 105 3.67 16.77 -19.37
N VAL A 106 4.26 16.51 -20.54
CA VAL A 106 4.07 15.26 -21.31
C VAL A 106 4.40 14.01 -20.47
N GLY A 107 5.28 14.14 -19.48
CA GLY A 107 5.65 13.05 -18.59
C GLY A 107 4.85 12.92 -17.28
N ALA A 108 3.95 13.84 -16.94
CA ALA A 108 3.15 13.78 -15.70
C ALA A 108 1.97 12.79 -15.79
N ARG A 109 1.35 12.68 -16.98
CA ARG A 109 0.12 11.87 -17.18
C ARG A 109 0.27 10.38 -16.83
N PRO A 110 1.36 9.68 -17.20
CA PRO A 110 1.52 8.26 -16.88
C PRO A 110 1.75 7.98 -15.39
N ILE A 111 2.20 8.98 -14.63
CA ILE A 111 2.63 8.85 -13.24
C ILE A 111 1.46 8.99 -12.27
N ILE A 112 0.44 9.76 -12.65
CA ILE A 112 -0.70 10.09 -11.79
C ILE A 112 -1.41 8.81 -11.26
N PRO A 113 -1.72 7.78 -12.07
CA PRO A 113 -2.33 6.55 -11.56
C PRO A 113 -1.44 5.78 -10.58
N LEU A 114 -0.12 5.80 -10.82
CA LEU A 114 0.87 5.16 -9.95
C LEU A 114 0.94 5.85 -8.59
N LEU A 115 1.02 7.20 -8.56
CA LEU A 115 0.98 7.96 -7.32
C LEU A 115 -0.35 7.78 -6.58
N GLY A 116 -1.47 7.72 -7.30
CA GLY A 116 -2.79 7.49 -6.71
C GLY A 116 -2.87 6.14 -6.01
N THR A 117 -2.33 5.09 -6.63
CA THR A 117 -2.27 3.74 -6.04
C THR A 117 -1.35 3.71 -4.83
N TYR A 118 -0.19 4.37 -4.91
CA TYR A 118 0.75 4.43 -3.80
C TYR A 118 0.18 5.18 -2.59
N GLY A 119 -0.52 6.30 -2.84
CA GLY A 119 -1.22 7.07 -1.82
C GLY A 119 -2.33 6.28 -1.13
N LEU A 120 -3.18 5.60 -1.91
CA LEU A 120 -4.21 4.71 -1.36
C LEU A 120 -3.61 3.54 -0.57
N PHE A 121 -2.53 2.95 -1.08
CA PHE A 121 -1.85 1.85 -0.41
C PHE A 121 -1.33 2.27 0.97
N ILE A 122 -0.58 3.38 1.05
CA ILE A 122 -0.07 3.91 2.33
C ILE A 122 -1.22 4.30 3.27
N LEU A 123 -2.28 4.93 2.75
CA LEU A 123 -3.46 5.27 3.54
C LEU A 123 -4.04 4.03 4.22
N LEU A 124 -4.22 2.94 3.47
CA LEU A 124 -4.76 1.68 3.99
C LEU A 124 -3.80 1.01 4.98
N LEU A 125 -2.48 1.09 4.75
CA LEU A 125 -1.49 0.61 5.73
C LEU A 125 -1.55 1.39 7.04
N ASN A 126 -1.83 2.68 7.01
CA ASN A 126 -2.00 3.47 8.23
C ASN A 126 -3.33 3.13 8.93
N LEU A 127 -4.40 2.96 8.16
CA LEU A 127 -5.74 2.68 8.70
C LEU A 127 -5.90 1.24 9.21
N ILE A 128 -5.08 0.28 8.77
CA ILE A 128 -5.17 -1.10 9.27
C ILE A 128 -4.88 -1.20 10.76
N GLY A 129 -4.12 -0.26 11.33
CA GLY A 129 -3.89 -0.21 12.79
C GLY A 129 -5.16 0.03 13.61
N LEU A 130 -6.28 0.44 13.01
CA LEU A 130 -7.57 0.49 13.69
C LEU A 130 -8.21 -0.91 13.82
N VAL A 131 -7.75 -1.90 13.04
CA VAL A 131 -8.24 -3.27 13.11
C VAL A 131 -7.52 -3.99 14.25
N PRO A 132 -8.25 -4.59 15.21
CA PRO A 132 -7.63 -5.28 16.33
C PRO A 132 -6.75 -6.43 15.85
N GLY A 133 -5.55 -6.51 16.42
CA GLY A 133 -4.54 -7.51 16.09
C GLY A 133 -3.64 -7.17 14.90
N PHE A 134 -3.79 -5.99 14.29
CA PHE A 134 -2.81 -5.45 13.34
C PHE A 134 -2.05 -4.29 13.96
N ASN A 135 -0.74 -4.26 13.75
CA ASN A 135 0.04 -3.05 13.95
C ASN A 135 0.23 -2.35 12.60
N PRO A 136 0.10 -1.01 12.52
CA PRO A 136 0.39 -0.29 11.28
C PRO A 136 1.81 -0.60 10.83
N PRO A 137 2.03 -1.17 9.64
CA PRO A 137 3.38 -1.49 9.19
C PRO A 137 4.27 -0.25 8.98
N THR A 138 3.63 0.90 8.83
CA THR A 138 4.25 2.22 8.71
C THR A 138 4.79 2.79 10.02
N ASP A 139 4.54 2.13 11.16
CA ASP A 139 5.20 2.48 12.43
C ASP A 139 6.71 2.13 12.41
N GLN A 140 7.09 1.17 11.56
CA GLN A 140 8.47 0.77 11.37
C GLN A 140 9.23 1.72 10.44
N PHE A 141 10.36 2.23 10.95
CA PHE A 141 11.25 3.12 10.20
C PHE A 141 11.77 2.48 8.91
N ASN A 142 12.10 1.19 8.95
CA ASN A 142 12.59 0.45 7.79
C ASN A 142 11.56 0.43 6.65
N VAL A 143 10.27 0.28 6.99
CA VAL A 143 9.18 0.23 6.01
C VAL A 143 8.95 1.62 5.40
N THR A 144 8.93 2.66 6.22
CA THR A 144 8.73 4.04 5.74
C THR A 144 9.90 4.53 4.89
N ILE A 145 11.15 4.23 5.26
CA ILE A 145 12.33 4.53 4.43
C ILE A 145 12.27 3.78 3.11
N ALA A 146 11.92 2.50 3.10
CA ALA A 146 11.83 1.74 1.86
C ALA A 146 10.86 2.40 0.87
N PHE A 147 9.69 2.83 1.36
CA PHE A 147 8.72 3.54 0.52
C PHE A 147 9.22 4.92 0.06
N ALA A 148 9.85 5.67 0.96
CA ALA A 148 10.42 6.97 0.64
C ALA A 148 11.51 6.87 -0.44
N LEU A 149 12.41 5.89 -0.33
CA LEU A 149 13.47 5.65 -1.31
C LEU A 149 12.91 5.25 -2.68
N ILE A 150 11.88 4.41 -2.73
CA ILE A 150 11.24 4.02 -3.98
C ILE A 150 10.68 5.25 -4.70
N ILE A 151 9.90 6.10 -4.01
CA ILE A 151 9.36 7.33 -4.60
C ILE A 151 10.48 8.31 -4.96
N PHE A 152 11.46 8.48 -4.08
CA PHE A 152 12.60 9.37 -4.30
C PHE A 152 13.37 9.00 -5.57
N ILE A 153 13.77 7.74 -5.71
CA ILE A 153 14.49 7.27 -6.90
C ILE A 153 13.60 7.41 -8.14
N MET A 154 12.34 6.97 -8.05
CA MET A 154 11.40 7.05 -9.18
C MET A 154 11.25 8.49 -9.69
N THR A 155 11.04 9.44 -8.80
CA THR A 155 10.87 10.86 -9.16
C THR A 155 12.12 11.45 -9.80
N HIS A 156 13.33 11.12 -9.31
CA HIS A 156 14.58 11.58 -9.90
C HIS A 156 14.84 10.95 -11.27
N VAL A 157 14.61 9.64 -11.41
CA VAL A 157 14.73 8.94 -12.70
C VAL A 157 13.79 9.58 -13.73
N MET A 158 12.55 9.87 -13.35
CA MET A 158 11.59 10.52 -14.25
C MET A 158 11.96 11.98 -14.55
N GLY A 159 12.47 12.73 -13.56
CA GLY A 159 12.99 14.08 -13.75
C GLY A 159 14.12 14.14 -14.78
N ILE A 160 15.09 13.24 -14.66
CA ILE A 160 16.20 13.09 -15.61
C ILE A 160 15.69 12.65 -16.99
N ARG A 161 14.76 11.69 -17.06
CA ARG A 161 14.20 11.24 -18.36
C ARG A 161 13.43 12.33 -19.09
N GLN A 162 12.79 13.26 -18.37
CA GLN A 162 12.01 14.34 -18.98
C GLN A 162 12.86 15.57 -19.34
N HIS A 163 13.84 15.93 -18.51
CA HIS A 163 14.61 17.19 -18.66
C HIS A 163 16.07 16.97 -19.10
N GLY A 164 16.54 15.72 -19.17
CA GLY A 164 17.92 15.38 -19.52
C GLY A 164 18.93 16.04 -18.59
N ALA A 165 20.06 16.48 -19.16
CA ALA A 165 21.08 17.25 -18.43
C ALA A 165 20.55 18.59 -17.87
N GLY A 166 19.42 19.09 -18.37
CA GLY A 166 18.73 20.27 -17.85
C GLY A 166 18.07 20.06 -16.49
N TYR A 167 17.90 18.81 -16.03
CA TYR A 167 17.35 18.50 -14.71
C TYR A 167 18.18 19.10 -13.57
N ILE A 168 19.52 19.06 -13.71
CA ILE A 168 20.44 19.61 -12.70
C ILE A 168 20.21 21.13 -12.51
N LYS A 169 19.81 21.84 -13.57
CA LYS A 169 19.49 23.28 -13.48
C LYS A 169 18.30 23.58 -12.57
N GLN A 170 17.41 22.62 -12.31
CA GLN A 170 16.30 22.79 -11.37
C GLN A 170 16.79 22.91 -9.92
N PHE A 171 17.96 22.34 -9.60
CA PHE A 171 18.57 22.42 -8.27
C PHE A 171 19.51 23.63 -8.11
N LEU A 172 19.98 24.21 -9.22
CA LEU A 172 20.93 25.33 -9.23
C LEU A 172 20.29 26.72 -9.13
N GLY A 173 18.95 26.80 -9.09
CA GLY A 173 18.21 28.05 -8.94
C GLY A 173 18.37 29.04 -10.11
N PRO A 174 17.66 30.19 -10.07
CA PRO A 174 17.73 31.21 -11.13
C PRO A 174 19.05 32.01 -11.13
N MET A 175 19.77 32.02 -10.01
CA MET A 175 21.06 32.67 -9.85
C MET A 175 22.09 31.66 -9.36
N PRO A 176 23.23 31.47 -10.05
CA PRO A 176 24.27 30.52 -9.63
C PRO A 176 24.83 30.75 -8.23
N LEU A 177 24.68 31.96 -7.68
CA LEU A 177 25.11 32.31 -6.32
C LEU A 177 24.20 31.74 -5.22
N LEU A 178 22.97 31.34 -5.57
CA LEU A 178 22.01 30.70 -4.65
C LEU A 178 21.96 29.18 -4.83
N ALA A 179 22.79 28.63 -5.72
CA ALA A 179 22.98 27.19 -5.80
C ALA A 179 23.62 26.71 -4.49
N PRO A 180 23.11 25.63 -3.86
CA PRO A 180 23.69 25.07 -2.64
C PRO A 180 25.11 24.52 -2.86
#